data_AF-A0A354ZBI4-F1
#
_entry.id   AF-A0A354ZBI4-F1
#
_cell.length_a   1.000
_cell.length_b   1.000
_cell.length_c   1.000
_cell.angle_alpha   90.00
_cell.angle_beta   90.00
_cell.angle_gamma   90.00
#
_symmetry.space_group_name_H-M   'P 1'
#
loop_
_entity.id
_entity.type
_entity.pdbx_description
1 polymer ?
#
loop_
_entity_poly.entity_id
_entity_poly.type
_entity_poly.pdbx_seq_one_letter_code
_entity_poly.pdbx_strand_id
1 'polypeptide(L)'
;MVTEILVLFLLILLNGFFSLSETALVSSHKVRLKAEADKGKKAYNLALKTRESPSKYLSTIQIAITLIGILTGTVSGTTFSQRLAQWLSQWAFLEEYAASISVAVVVLAITVLSVVIGELV
;
A
#
# COMPACT_ATOMS: atom_id res chain seq x y z
N MET A 1 -21.74 6.31 -5.41
CA MET A 1 -21.79 5.24 -4.38
C MET A 1 -21.32 3.88 -4.88
N VAL A 2 -22.10 3.14 -5.70
CA VAL A 2 -21.68 1.78 -6.15
C VAL A 2 -20.39 1.85 -6.99
N THR A 3 -20.27 2.85 -7.86
CA THR A 3 -19.06 3.08 -8.67
C THR A 3 -17.84 3.43 -7.81
N GLU A 4 -17.98 4.30 -6.79
CA GLU A 4 -16.85 4.62 -5.89
C GLU A 4 -16.40 3.37 -5.11
N ILE A 5 -17.32 2.57 -4.60
CA ILE A 5 -17.00 1.34 -3.85
C ILE A 5 -16.29 0.34 -4.76
N LEU A 6 -16.74 0.16 -6.00
CA LEU A 6 -16.07 -0.68 -6.99
C LEU A 6 -14.65 -0.20 -7.31
N VAL A 7 -14.48 1.11 -7.48
CA VAL A 7 -13.16 1.72 -7.73
C VAL A 7 -12.24 1.52 -6.52
N LEU A 8 -12.73 1.76 -5.30
CA LEU A 8 -11.99 1.54 -4.06
C LEU A 8 -11.57 0.08 -3.92
N PHE A 9 -12.49 -0.85 -4.15
CA PHE A 9 -12.23 -2.28 -4.08
C PHE A 9 -11.17 -2.70 -5.11
N LEU A 10 -11.27 -2.22 -6.35
CA LEU A 10 -10.27 -2.48 -7.39
C LEU A 10 -8.89 -1.90 -7.03
N LEU A 11 -8.85 -0.69 -6.46
CA LEU A 11 -7.61 -0.05 -6.02
C LEU A 11 -6.93 -0.84 -4.89
N ILE A 12 -7.70 -1.34 -3.91
CA ILE A 12 -7.17 -2.17 -2.82
C ILE A 12 -6.58 -3.47 -3.39
N LEU A 13 -7.28 -4.14 -4.31
CA LEU A 13 -6.78 -5.35 -4.96
C LEU A 13 -5.49 -5.10 -5.76
N LEU A 14 -5.44 -3.99 -6.52
CA LEU A 14 -4.24 -3.59 -7.24
C LEU A 14 -3.08 -3.31 -6.28
N ASN A 15 -3.34 -2.60 -5.19
CA ASN A 15 -2.34 -2.30 -4.17
C ASN A 15 -1.74 -3.60 -3.60
N GLY A 16 -2.60 -4.55 -3.20
CA GLY A 16 -2.16 -5.84 -2.68
C GLY A 16 -1.38 -6.66 -3.71
N PHE A 17 -1.82 -6.69 -4.97
CA PHE A 17 -1.08 -7.35 -6.05
C PHE A 17 0.34 -6.79 -6.22
N PHE A 18 0.49 -5.47 -6.18
CA PHE A 18 1.81 -4.81 -6.29
C PHE A 18 2.68 -5.05 -5.05
N SER A 19 2.10 -5.01 -3.84
CA SER A 19 2.82 -5.29 -2.59
C SER A 19 3.31 -6.74 -2.51
N LEU A 20 2.48 -7.70 -2.90
CA LEU A 20 2.86 -9.11 -3.02
C LEU A 20 3.96 -9.29 -4.07
N SER A 21 3.85 -8.60 -5.21
CA SER A 21 4.89 -8.62 -6.25
C SER A 21 6.21 -8.03 -5.75
N GLU A 22 6.18 -6.95 -4.98
CA GLU A 22 7.36 -6.37 -4.33
C GLU A 22 8.02 -7.37 -3.38
N THR A 23 7.23 -7.96 -2.47
CA THR A 23 7.69 -8.94 -1.49
C THR A 23 8.25 -10.19 -2.16
N ALA A 24 7.60 -10.69 -3.21
CA ALA A 24 8.07 -11.81 -4.01
C ALA A 24 9.39 -11.47 -4.73
N LEU A 25 9.52 -10.26 -5.28
CA LEU A 25 10.74 -9.81 -5.95
C LEU A 25 11.92 -9.65 -4.96
N VAL A 26 11.65 -9.11 -3.77
CA VAL A 26 12.64 -8.95 -2.69
C VAL A 26 13.07 -10.30 -2.11
N SER A 27 12.13 -11.24 -1.92
CA SER A 27 12.40 -12.56 -1.33
C SER A 27 13.03 -13.57 -2.31
N SER A 28 12.65 -13.53 -3.60
CA SER A 28 13.02 -14.56 -4.58
C SER A 28 14.48 -14.54 -5.04
N HIS A 29 15.27 -13.49 -4.75
CA HIS A 29 16.65 -13.37 -5.26
C HIS A 29 17.76 -13.37 -4.21
N LYS A 30 17.51 -12.89 -2.99
CA LYS A 30 18.56 -12.80 -1.96
C LYS A 30 18.75 -14.08 -1.17
N VAL A 31 17.66 -14.79 -0.83
CA VAL A 31 17.72 -15.84 0.20
C VAL A 31 18.55 -17.05 -0.24
N ARG A 32 18.35 -17.55 -1.48
CA ARG A 32 19.09 -18.72 -1.98
C ARG A 32 20.54 -18.44 -2.37
N LEU A 33 20.81 -17.29 -2.99
CA LEU A 33 22.18 -16.94 -3.41
C LEU A 33 23.07 -16.57 -2.22
N LYS A 34 22.52 -15.87 -1.22
CA LYS A 34 23.25 -15.53 0.01
C LYS A 34 23.56 -16.78 0.84
N ALA A 35 22.61 -17.72 0.94
CA ALA A 35 22.83 -19.00 1.61
C ALA A 35 23.95 -19.85 0.97
N GLU A 36 24.15 -19.78 -0.35
CA GLU A 36 25.26 -20.48 -1.03
C GLU A 36 26.57 -19.67 -1.05
N ALA A 37 26.51 -18.34 -1.01
CA ALA A 37 27.67 -17.46 -0.88
C ALA A 37 28.30 -17.52 0.53
N ASP A 38 27.48 -17.60 1.59
CA ASP A 38 27.92 -17.76 2.99
C ASP A 38 28.62 -19.11 3.22
N LYS A 39 28.45 -20.10 2.31
CA LYS A 39 29.20 -21.37 2.30
C LYS A 39 30.60 -21.26 1.66
N GLY A 40 31.06 -20.06 1.29
CA GLY A 40 32.46 -19.78 0.92
C GLY A 40 32.84 -20.00 -0.56
N LYS A 41 31.89 -20.26 -1.46
CA LYS A 41 32.19 -20.47 -2.87
C LYS A 41 32.38 -19.14 -3.62
N LYS A 42 33.64 -18.79 -3.94
CA LYS A 42 34.02 -17.54 -4.66
C LYS A 42 33.25 -17.30 -5.97
N ALA A 43 32.88 -18.36 -6.69
CA ALA A 43 32.09 -18.27 -7.92
C ALA A 43 30.68 -17.67 -7.70
N TYR A 44 30.07 -17.93 -6.54
CA TYR A 44 28.75 -17.41 -6.21
C TYR A 44 28.80 -15.95 -5.78
N ASN A 45 29.89 -15.49 -5.15
CA ASN A 45 30.10 -14.08 -4.83
C ASN A 45 30.20 -13.19 -6.07
N LEU A 46 30.84 -13.67 -7.14
CA LEU A 46 30.91 -12.95 -8.41
C LEU A 46 29.53 -12.91 -9.10
N ALA A 47 28.80 -14.03 -9.11
CA ALA A 47 27.43 -14.11 -9.63
C ALA A 47 26.43 -13.24 -8.84
N LEU A 48 26.63 -13.06 -7.53
CA LEU A 48 25.81 -12.21 -6.66
C LEU A 48 26.02 -10.72 -6.98
N LYS A 49 27.23 -10.35 -7.42
CA LYS A 49 27.63 -8.99 -7.79
C LYS A 49 27.15 -8.59 -9.19
N THR A 50 26.96 -9.56 -10.08
CA THR A 50 26.50 -9.37 -11.47
C THR A 50 24.99 -9.58 -11.65
N ARG A 51 24.24 -9.98 -10.61
CA ARG A 51 22.75 -9.94 -10.62
C ARG A 51 22.27 -8.51 -10.40
N GLU A 52 22.42 -7.77 -11.47
CA GLU A 52 22.08 -6.37 -11.65
C GLU A 52 20.63 -6.08 -11.21
N SER A 53 20.54 -5.18 -10.24
CA SER A 53 19.48 -4.19 -10.07
C SER A 53 18.02 -4.63 -10.28
N PRO A 54 17.45 -5.43 -9.35
CA PRO A 54 15.99 -5.42 -9.14
C PRO A 54 15.45 -4.03 -8.79
N SER A 55 16.31 -3.05 -8.51
CA SER A 55 15.94 -1.69 -8.09
C SER A 55 15.05 -0.96 -9.09
N LYS A 56 15.25 -1.13 -10.41
CA LYS A 56 14.39 -0.45 -11.41
C LYS A 56 12.95 -0.93 -11.33
N TYR A 57 12.74 -2.24 -11.16
CA TYR A 57 11.40 -2.83 -11.01
C TYR A 57 10.77 -2.45 -9.67
N LEU A 58 11.54 -2.48 -8.58
CA LEU A 58 11.06 -2.04 -7.26
C LEU A 58 10.64 -0.58 -7.27
N SER A 59 11.43 0.32 -7.88
CA SER A 59 11.06 1.74 -7.97
C SER A 59 9.77 1.97 -8.74
N THR A 60 9.53 1.23 -9.84
CA THR A 60 8.26 1.32 -10.58
C THR A 60 7.07 0.79 -9.77
N ILE A 61 7.22 -0.35 -9.10
CA ILE A 61 6.18 -0.92 -8.23
C ILE A 61 5.84 0.05 -7.09
N GLN A 62 6.85 0.66 -6.47
CA GLN A 62 6.65 1.60 -5.37
C GLN A 62 5.95 2.89 -5.80
N ILE A 63 6.26 3.41 -7.01
CA ILE A 63 5.52 4.53 -7.60
C ILE A 63 4.05 4.14 -7.84
N ALA A 64 3.78 2.91 -8.33
CA ALA A 64 2.42 2.43 -8.53
C ALA A 64 1.65 2.30 -7.19
N ILE A 65 2.27 1.73 -6.15
CA ILE A 65 1.69 1.64 -4.80
C ILE A 65 1.35 3.03 -4.25
N THR A 66 2.27 3.99 -4.40
CA THR A 66 2.07 5.37 -3.95
C THR A 66 0.90 6.04 -4.70
N LEU A 67 0.83 5.88 -6.03
CA LEU A 67 -0.24 6.43 -6.84
C LEU A 67 -1.60 5.84 -6.45
N ILE A 68 -1.66 4.52 -6.25
CA ILE A 68 -2.87 3.83 -5.78
C ILE A 68 -3.28 4.34 -4.40
N GLY A 69 -2.34 4.56 -3.49
CA GLY A 69 -2.59 5.14 -2.17
C GLY A 69 -3.21 6.54 -2.24
N ILE A 70 -2.68 7.43 -3.09
CA ILE A 70 -3.22 8.79 -3.29
C ILE A 70 -4.64 8.75 -3.88
N LEU A 71 -4.87 7.92 -4.91
CA LEU A 71 -6.19 7.76 -5.52
C LEU A 71 -7.20 7.19 -4.52
N THR A 72 -6.79 6.18 -3.75
CA THR A 72 -7.61 5.59 -2.70
C THR A 72 -7.97 6.62 -1.63
N GLY A 73 -7.00 7.42 -1.17
CA GLY A 73 -7.21 8.49 -0.19
C GLY A 73 -8.18 9.57 -0.70
N THR A 74 -8.07 9.95 -1.97
CA THR A 74 -8.92 10.99 -2.57
C THR A 74 -10.35 10.51 -2.81
N VAL A 75 -10.51 9.28 -3.33
CA VAL A 75 -11.83 8.66 -3.59
C VAL A 75 -12.54 8.36 -2.27
N SER A 76 -11.81 7.85 -1.27
CA SER A 76 -12.39 7.53 0.03
C SER A 76 -12.71 8.75 0.89
N GLY A 77 -11.79 9.71 0.96
CA GLY A 77 -11.88 10.88 1.83
C GLY A 77 -13.01 11.83 1.45
N THR A 78 -13.47 11.83 0.19
CA THR A 78 -14.60 12.69 -0.21
C THR A 78 -15.94 12.09 0.20
N THR A 79 -16.16 10.81 -0.07
CA THR A 79 -17.48 10.20 0.09
C THR A 79 -17.74 9.71 1.52
N PHE A 80 -16.78 8.99 2.11
CA PHE A 80 -16.96 8.44 3.46
C PHE A 80 -16.81 9.52 4.53
N SER A 81 -15.89 10.47 4.35
CA SER A 81 -15.68 11.53 5.34
C SER A 81 -16.81 12.55 5.37
N GLN A 82 -17.48 12.84 4.24
CA GLN A 82 -18.69 13.68 4.27
C GLN A 82 -19.81 13.05 5.10
N ARG A 83 -19.99 11.73 4.98
CA ARG A 83 -21.04 11.01 5.70
C ARG A 83 -20.74 10.91 7.19
N LEU A 84 -19.47 10.65 7.53
CA LEU A 84 -19.01 10.67 8.91
C LEU A 84 -19.09 12.09 9.50
N ALA A 85 -18.79 13.13 8.71
CA ALA A 85 -18.87 14.53 9.14
C ALA A 85 -20.31 14.95 9.41
N GLN A 86 -21.27 14.53 8.56
CA GLN A 86 -22.69 14.76 8.81
C GLN A 86 -23.15 14.08 10.10
N TRP A 87 -22.67 12.87 10.39
CA TRP A 87 -23.00 12.18 11.64
C TRP A 87 -22.38 12.89 12.87
N LEU A 88 -21.12 13.32 12.78
CA LEU A 88 -20.43 14.08 13.83
C LEU A 88 -21.04 15.47 14.05
N SER A 89 -21.55 16.11 13.01
CA SER A 89 -22.19 17.44 13.10
C SER A 89 -23.50 17.44 13.90
N GLN A 90 -24.05 16.27 14.23
CA GLN A 90 -25.19 16.18 15.16
C GLN A 90 -24.82 16.58 16.60
N TRP A 91 -23.53 16.66 16.90
CA TRP A 91 -23.00 16.99 18.21
C TRP A 91 -22.41 18.41 18.15
N ALA A 92 -23.06 19.37 18.80
CA ALA A 92 -22.74 20.80 18.69
C ALA A 92 -21.28 21.18 19.03
N PHE A 93 -20.58 20.38 19.85
CA PHE A 93 -19.18 20.62 20.18
C PHE A 93 -18.18 20.06 19.14
N LEU A 94 -18.64 19.18 18.25
CA LEU A 94 -17.82 18.58 17.19
C LEU A 94 -18.04 19.25 15.84
N GLU A 95 -19.05 20.09 15.68
CA GLU A 95 -19.43 20.71 14.40
C GLU A 95 -18.25 21.39 13.69
N GLU A 96 -17.48 22.20 14.42
CA GLU A 96 -16.32 22.94 13.88
C GLU A 96 -15.17 22.01 13.44
N TYR A 97 -15.04 20.83 14.06
CA TYR A 97 -13.97 19.86 13.78
C TYR A 97 -14.45 18.64 12.99
N ALA A 98 -15.75 18.52 12.72
CA ALA A 98 -16.37 17.31 12.19
C ALA A 98 -15.78 16.90 10.84
N ALA A 99 -15.54 17.87 9.95
CA ALA A 99 -14.92 17.62 8.65
C ALA A 99 -13.49 17.07 8.78
N SER A 100 -12.63 17.74 9.56
CA SER A 100 -11.24 17.34 9.76
C SER A 100 -11.10 15.99 10.45
N ILE A 101 -11.88 15.75 11.51
CA ILE A 101 -11.90 14.47 12.24
C ILE A 101 -12.38 13.35 11.32
N SER A 102 -13.38 13.60 10.49
CA SER A 102 -13.92 12.59 9.58
C SER A 102 -12.95 12.19 8.50
N VAL A 103 -12.21 13.15 7.93
CA VAL A 103 -11.15 12.85 6.96
C VAL A 103 -10.06 12.01 7.62
N ALA A 104 -9.58 12.43 8.80
CA ALA A 104 -8.54 11.70 9.52
C ALA A 104 -8.96 10.25 9.84
N VAL A 105 -10.15 10.04 10.40
CA VAL A 105 -10.64 8.71 10.79
C VAL A 105 -10.85 7.80 9.59
N VAL A 106 -11.46 8.31 8.51
CA VAL A 106 -11.71 7.51 7.30
C VAL A 106 -10.40 7.12 6.61
N VAL A 107 -9.47 8.07 6.46
CA VAL A 107 -8.16 7.80 5.87
C VAL A 107 -7.40 6.77 6.70
N LEU A 108 -7.38 6.90 8.04
CA LEU A 108 -6.76 5.91 8.93
C LEU A 108 -7.40 4.53 8.78
N ALA A 109 -8.73 4.45 8.85
CA ALA A 109 -9.45 3.18 8.77
C ALA A 109 -9.17 2.46 7.44
N ILE A 110 -9.20 3.19 6.32
CA ILE A 110 -8.97 2.63 4.98
C ILE A 110 -7.51 2.29 4.76
N THR A 111 -6.58 3.10 5.27
CA THR A 111 -5.15 2.80 5.23
C THR A 111 -4.86 1.50 5.97
N VAL A 112 -5.41 1.33 7.18
CA VAL A 112 -5.25 0.08 7.96
C VAL A 112 -5.88 -1.10 7.22
N LEU A 113 -7.09 -0.96 6.69
CA LEU A 113 -7.74 -2.01 5.90
C LEU A 113 -6.92 -2.39 4.66
N SER A 114 -6.39 -1.41 3.93
CA SER A 114 -5.57 -1.63 2.74
C SER A 114 -4.24 -2.30 3.07
N VAL A 115 -3.58 -1.89 4.16
CA VAL A 115 -2.32 -2.49 4.60
C VAL A 115 -2.54 -3.92 5.08
N VAL A 116 -3.54 -4.14 5.93
CA VAL A 116 -3.80 -5.48 6.50
C VAL A 116 -4.27 -6.46 5.43
N ILE A 117 -5.19 -6.06 4.55
CA ILE A 117 -5.71 -6.95 3.50
C ILE A 117 -4.76 -7.05 2.31
N GLY A 118 -4.07 -5.97 1.95
CA GLY A 118 -3.22 -5.90 0.76
C GLY A 118 -1.78 -6.33 1.01
N GLU A 119 -1.19 -6.03 2.17
CA GLU A 119 0.23 -6.29 2.45
C GLU A 119 0.45 -7.48 3.39
N LEU A 120 -0.49 -7.80 4.30
CA LEU A 120 -0.28 -8.77 5.39
C LEU A 120 -0.89 -10.18 5.13
N VAL A 121 -1.55 -10.40 3.99
CA VAL A 121 -2.18 -11.68 3.59
C VAL A 121 -1.32 -12.44 2.59
#